data_AF-A0A537PTP8-F1
#
_entry.id   AF-A0A537PTP8-F1
#
_cell.length_a   1.000
_cell.length_b   1.000
_cell.length_c   1.000
_cell.angle_alpha   90.00
_cell.angle_beta   90.00
_cell.angle_gamma   90.00
#
_symmetry.space_group_name_H-M   'P 1'
#
loop_
_entity.id
_entity.type
_entity.pdbx_description
1 polymer ?
#
loop_
_entity_poly.entity_id
_entity_poly.type
_entity_poly.pdbx_seq_one_letter_code
_entity_poly.pdbx_strand_id
1 'polypeptide(L)'
;MEFPSEVKPALWGAAGGAILLAIVGFTWGGWMTTSAANKLADQRADVAVVAILTPICVEKFQQNGDAIANLTALKKISSSWEQGNFVEKGGWATRPGASSPDYVLARACAEKLVQAKSAAVQ
;
A
#
# COMPACT_ATOMS: atom_id res chain seq x y z
N MET A 1 -20.47 -25.09 -38.39
CA MET A 1 -20.82 -23.68 -38.69
C MET A 1 -19.88 -23.21 -39.77
N GLU A 2 -20.35 -23.17 -41.01
CA GLU A 2 -19.56 -22.65 -42.14
C GLU A 2 -19.73 -21.12 -42.14
N PHE A 3 -18.67 -20.39 -41.80
CA PHE A 3 -18.67 -18.93 -41.86
C PHE A 3 -18.42 -18.51 -43.32
N PRO A 4 -19.33 -17.78 -43.97
CA PRO A 4 -19.13 -17.34 -45.36
C PRO A 4 -17.87 -16.46 -45.49
N SER A 5 -17.20 -16.52 -46.63
CA SER A 5 -15.96 -15.77 -46.90
C SER A 5 -16.10 -14.26 -46.75
N GLU A 6 -17.33 -13.74 -46.88
CA GLU A 6 -17.70 -12.33 -46.72
C GLU A 6 -17.67 -11.84 -45.26
N VAL A 7 -17.63 -12.73 -44.27
CA VAL A 7 -17.56 -12.35 -42.85
C VAL A 7 -16.12 -12.01 -42.43
N LYS A 8 -15.14 -12.43 -43.24
CA LYS A 8 -13.70 -12.23 -43.00
C LYS A 8 -13.29 -10.75 -42.90
N PRO A 9 -13.72 -9.83 -43.79
CA PRO A 9 -13.45 -8.40 -43.62
C PRO A 9 -14.20 -7.78 -42.43
N ALA A 10 -15.43 -8.23 -42.14
CA ALA A 10 -16.19 -7.73 -40.99
C ALA A 10 -15.51 -8.09 -39.65
N LEU A 11 -14.96 -9.30 -39.55
CA LEU A 11 -14.16 -9.75 -38.40
C LEU A 11 -12.90 -8.89 -38.19
N TRP A 12 -12.21 -8.53 -39.28
CA TRP A 12 -11.05 -7.63 -39.21
C TRP A 12 -11.42 -6.21 -38.79
N GLY A 13 -12.54 -5.68 -39.27
CA GLY A 13 -13.07 -4.39 -38.83
C GLY A 13 -13.46 -4.37 -37.35
N ALA A 14 -14.13 -5.43 -36.88
CA ALA A 14 -14.48 -5.58 -35.48
C ALA A 14 -13.25 -5.69 -34.57
N ALA A 15 -12.22 -6.44 -35.00
CA ALA A 15 -10.95 -6.52 -34.27
C ALA A 15 -10.25 -5.15 -34.19
N GLY A 16 -10.18 -4.42 -35.30
CA GLY A 16 -9.60 -3.07 -35.32
C GLY A 16 -10.37 -2.09 -34.42
N GLY A 17 -11.70 -2.11 -34.48
CA GLY A 17 -12.56 -1.29 -33.63
C GLY A 17 -12.39 -1.61 -32.14
N ALA A 18 -12.32 -2.89 -31.77
CA ALA A 18 -12.10 -3.31 -30.40
C ALA A 18 -10.75 -2.82 -29.84
N ILE A 19 -9.69 -2.87 -30.66
CA ILE A 19 -8.37 -2.36 -30.27
C ILE A 19 -8.42 -0.84 -30.06
N LEU A 20 -9.03 -0.09 -30.97
CA LEU A 20 -9.17 1.36 -30.85
C LEU A 20 -9.99 1.75 -29.59
N LEU A 21 -11.10 1.06 -29.34
CA LEU A 21 -11.91 1.28 -28.14
C LEU A 21 -11.13 0.95 -26.86
N ALA A 22 -10.35 -0.12 -26.85
CA ALA A 22 -9.49 -0.45 -25.72
C ALA A 22 -8.46 0.66 -25.48
N ILE A 23 -7.75 1.12 -26.51
CA ILE A 23 -6.75 2.19 -26.36
C ILE A 23 -7.38 3.45 -25.77
N VAL A 24 -8.51 3.92 -26.31
CA VAL A 24 -9.20 5.10 -25.79
C VAL A 24 -9.72 4.87 -24.37
N GLY A 25 -10.30 3.71 -24.09
CA GLY A 25 -10.81 3.33 -22.78
C GLY A 25 -9.72 3.28 -21.71
N PHE A 26 -8.58 2.64 -21.99
CA PHE A 26 -7.47 2.49 -21.04
C PHE A 26 -6.60 3.76 -20.90
N THR A 27 -6.58 4.67 -21.89
CA THR A 27 -5.80 5.91 -21.81
C THR A 27 -6.56 7.08 -21.21
N TRP A 28 -7.83 7.28 -21.60
CA TRP A 28 -8.66 8.42 -21.17
C TRP A 28 -9.93 7.99 -20.43
N GLY A 29 -10.52 6.87 -20.80
CA GLY A 29 -11.75 6.38 -20.18
C GLY A 29 -11.59 5.86 -18.75
N GLY A 30 -10.36 5.78 -18.23
CA GLY A 30 -10.08 5.22 -16.90
C GLY A 30 -10.42 3.74 -16.79
N TRP A 31 -10.51 3.02 -17.91
CA TRP A 31 -10.72 1.58 -17.90
C TRP A 31 -9.52 0.91 -17.24
N MET A 32 -9.81 0.01 -16.34
CA MET A 32 -8.83 -0.79 -15.62
C MET A 32 -9.41 -2.19 -15.46
N THR A 33 -8.56 -3.21 -15.52
CA THR A 33 -9.00 -4.59 -15.31
C THR A 33 -9.41 -4.78 -13.85
N THR A 34 -10.31 -5.73 -13.58
CA THR A 34 -10.78 -6.01 -12.21
C THR A 34 -9.62 -6.29 -11.25
N SER A 35 -8.58 -6.99 -11.71
CA SER A 35 -7.36 -7.24 -10.92
C SER A 35 -6.61 -5.95 -10.57
N ALA A 36 -6.45 -5.04 -11.54
CA ALA A 36 -5.84 -3.74 -11.29
C ALA A 36 -6.71 -2.86 -10.37
N ALA A 37 -8.03 -2.89 -10.54
CA ALA A 37 -8.97 -2.16 -9.70
C ALA A 37 -8.92 -2.65 -8.23
N ASN A 38 -8.91 -3.97 -8.01
CA ASN A 38 -8.79 -4.55 -6.67
C ASN A 38 -7.46 -4.17 -6.02
N LYS A 39 -6.35 -4.35 -6.74
CA LYS A 39 -5.01 -3.96 -6.24
C LYS A 39 -4.95 -2.47 -5.88
N LEU A 40 -5.57 -1.61 -6.68
CA LEU A 40 -5.61 -0.17 -6.41
C LEU A 40 -6.50 0.15 -5.20
N ALA A 41 -7.62 -0.55 -5.04
CA ALA A 41 -8.50 -0.42 -3.88
C ALA A 41 -7.78 -0.83 -2.59
N ASP A 42 -7.09 -1.98 -2.59
CA ASP A 42 -6.32 -2.47 -1.45
C ASP A 42 -5.20 -1.48 -1.08
N GLN A 43 -4.43 -1.01 -2.07
CA GLN A 43 -3.38 -0.02 -1.83
C GLN A 43 -3.92 1.30 -1.25
N ARG A 44 -5.06 1.78 -1.75
CA ARG A 44 -5.67 3.01 -1.23
C ARG A 44 -6.20 2.82 0.20
N ALA A 45 -6.80 1.67 0.48
CA ALA A 45 -7.26 1.32 1.81
C ALA A 45 -6.08 1.29 2.79
N ASP A 46 -4.99 0.60 2.43
CA ASP A 46 -3.78 0.54 3.25
C ASP A 46 -3.20 1.91 3.52
N VAL A 47 -3.04 2.77 2.50
CA VAL A 47 -2.49 4.12 2.68
C VAL A 47 -3.34 4.97 3.62
N ALA A 48 -4.66 4.95 3.45
CA ALA A 48 -5.57 5.74 4.29
C ALA A 48 -5.58 5.22 5.75
N VAL A 49 -5.65 3.90 5.91
CA VAL A 49 -5.61 3.22 7.20
C VAL A 49 -4.30 3.49 7.91
N VAL A 50 -3.17 3.39 7.20
CA VAL A 50 -1.84 3.71 7.72
C VAL A 50 -1.73 5.17 8.10
N ALA A 51 -2.21 6.11 7.29
CA ALA A 51 -2.14 7.54 7.61
C ALA A 51 -2.88 7.88 8.91
N ILE A 52 -4.02 7.23 9.18
CA ILE A 52 -4.82 7.43 10.39
C ILE A 52 -4.24 6.69 11.59
N LEU A 53 -3.74 5.47 11.39
CA LEU A 53 -3.23 4.63 12.49
C LEU A 53 -1.78 4.92 12.86
N THR A 54 -1.00 5.54 11.98
CA THR A 54 0.38 5.92 12.28
C THR A 54 0.50 6.81 13.53
N PRO A 55 -0.28 7.90 13.71
CA PRO A 55 -0.21 8.68 14.95
C PRO A 55 -0.59 7.86 16.18
N ILE A 56 -1.55 6.92 16.06
CA ILE A 56 -1.93 6.02 17.15
C ILE A 56 -0.78 5.07 17.49
N CYS A 57 -0.10 4.50 16.48
CA CYS A 57 1.08 3.67 16.68
C CYS A 57 2.20 4.44 17.39
N VAL A 58 2.43 5.70 17.00
CA VAL A 58 3.44 6.57 17.65
C VAL A 58 3.09 6.81 19.11
N GLU A 59 1.83 7.13 19.41
CA GLU A 59 1.37 7.34 20.79
C GLU A 59 1.50 6.06 21.63
N LYS A 60 1.05 4.92 21.09
CA LYS A 60 1.24 3.60 21.70
C LYS A 60 2.70 3.31 21.97
N PHE A 61 3.59 3.63 21.01
CA PHE A 61 5.03 3.47 21.15
C PHE A 61 5.58 4.30 22.31
N GLN A 62 5.17 5.57 22.40
CA GLN A 62 5.61 6.51 23.43
C GLN A 62 5.06 6.21 24.82
N GLN A 63 3.87 5.62 24.91
CA GLN A 63 3.24 5.22 26.18
C GLN A 63 3.82 3.92 26.75
N ASN A 64 4.71 3.22 26.04
CA ASN A 64 5.41 2.09 26.63
C ASN A 64 6.39 2.54 27.71
N GLY A 65 6.51 1.73 28.77
CA GLY A 65 7.48 1.97 29.85
C GLY A 65 8.92 2.12 29.35
N ASP A 66 9.27 1.48 28.22
CA ASP A 66 10.61 1.50 27.63
C ASP A 66 10.71 2.34 26.34
N ALA A 67 9.80 3.29 26.11
CA ALA A 67 9.73 4.08 24.88
C ALA A 67 11.08 4.68 24.44
N ILE A 68 11.86 5.23 25.36
CA ILE A 68 13.17 5.84 25.08
C ILE A 68 14.21 4.79 24.63
N ALA A 69 14.24 3.62 25.28
CA ALA A 69 15.16 2.54 24.96
C ALA A 69 14.80 1.90 23.61
N ASN A 70 13.50 1.66 23.37
CA ASN A 70 12.99 1.12 22.11
C ASN A 70 13.19 2.11 20.94
N LEU A 71 13.01 3.42 21.16
CA LEU A 71 13.33 4.44 20.16
C LEU A 71 14.81 4.43 19.79
N THR A 72 15.67 4.25 20.79
CA THR A 72 17.13 4.22 20.59
C THR A 72 17.53 2.96 19.83
N ALA A 73 16.94 1.81 20.15
CA ALA A 73 17.15 0.56 19.41
C ALA A 73 16.65 0.69 17.96
N LEU A 74 15.46 1.22 17.75
CA LEU A 74 14.87 1.42 16.42
C LEU A 74 15.76 2.30 15.53
N LYS A 75 16.36 3.36 16.09
CA LYS A 75 17.28 4.25 15.37
C LYS A 75 18.62 3.63 15.01
N LYS A 76 19.08 2.62 15.76
CA LYS A 76 20.32 1.90 15.46
C LYS A 76 20.17 0.99 14.24
N ILE A 77 18.93 0.62 13.91
CA ILE A 77 18.63 -0.19 12.74
C ILE A 77 18.72 0.70 11.50
N SER A 78 19.59 0.35 10.56
CA SER A 78 19.79 1.10 9.31
C SER A 78 18.82 0.67 8.19
N SER A 79 18.31 -0.57 8.25
CA SER A 79 17.39 -1.11 7.26
C SER A 79 15.94 -0.76 7.60
N SER A 80 15.24 -0.09 6.68
CA SER A 80 13.80 0.22 6.83
C SER A 80 12.94 -1.04 7.00
N TRP A 81 13.37 -2.16 6.41
CA TRP A 81 12.69 -3.45 6.57
C TRP A 81 12.82 -3.99 8.00
N GLU A 82 14.01 -3.91 8.58
CA GLU A 82 14.26 -4.33 9.97
C GLU A 82 13.62 -3.38 10.99
N GLN A 83 13.57 -2.07 10.67
CA GLN A 83 12.87 -1.08 11.49
C GLN A 83 11.38 -1.40 11.59
N GLY A 84 10.74 -1.75 10.46
CA GLY A 84 9.35 -2.22 10.45
C GLY A 84 9.17 -3.49 11.27
N ASN A 85 10.04 -4.47 11.12
CA ASN A 85 10.00 -5.73 11.87
C ASN A 85 10.16 -5.53 13.39
N PHE A 86 10.99 -4.56 13.81
CA PHE A 86 11.11 -4.20 15.23
C PHE A 86 9.79 -3.67 15.80
N VAL A 87 9.14 -2.77 15.06
CA VAL A 87 7.85 -2.19 15.48
C VAL A 87 6.72 -3.22 15.44
N GLU A 88 6.76 -4.13 14.47
CA GLU A 88 5.83 -5.25 14.33
C GLU A 88 5.94 -6.22 15.52
N LYS A 89 7.16 -6.66 15.85
CA LYS A 89 7.44 -7.57 16.98
C LYS A 89 7.10 -6.96 18.33
N GLY A 90 7.21 -5.64 18.46
CA GLY A 90 6.78 -4.94 19.67
C GLY A 90 5.26 -4.78 19.79
N GLY A 91 4.49 -5.16 18.77
CA GLY A 91 3.03 -5.16 18.80
C GLY A 91 2.38 -3.77 18.68
N TRP A 92 3.18 -2.71 18.49
CA TRP A 92 2.71 -1.32 18.45
C TRP A 92 1.95 -0.97 17.17
N ALA A 93 2.12 -1.79 16.12
CA ALA A 93 1.42 -1.66 14.84
C ALA A 93 0.26 -2.67 14.68
N THR A 94 -0.43 -2.99 15.77
CA THR A 94 -1.62 -3.84 15.73
C THR A 94 -2.86 -2.98 15.50
N ARG A 95 -3.66 -3.30 14.47
CA ARG A 95 -4.90 -2.57 14.19
C ARG A 95 -5.93 -2.81 15.31
N PRO A 96 -6.77 -1.82 15.66
CA PRO A 96 -7.88 -2.03 16.58
C PRO A 96 -8.77 -3.18 16.10
N GLY A 97 -8.98 -4.20 16.95
CA GLY A 97 -9.77 -5.38 16.60
C GLY A 97 -9.03 -6.46 15.80
N ALA A 98 -7.76 -6.25 15.44
CA ALA A 98 -6.92 -7.28 14.84
C ALA A 98 -6.13 -8.05 15.92
N SER A 99 -5.93 -9.34 15.69
CA SER A 99 -5.15 -10.22 16.56
C SER A 99 -3.66 -10.32 16.17
N SER A 100 -3.29 -9.74 15.02
CA SER A 100 -1.90 -9.72 14.53
C SER A 100 -1.44 -8.29 14.16
N PRO A 101 -0.15 -7.98 14.38
CA PRO A 101 0.47 -6.76 13.86
C PRO A 101 0.37 -6.67 12.33
N ASP A 102 0.25 -5.44 11.82
CA ASP A 102 0.24 -5.15 10.38
C ASP A 102 1.62 -4.62 9.96
N TYR A 103 2.30 -5.35 9.08
CA TYR A 103 3.66 -5.00 8.64
C TYR A 103 3.73 -3.65 7.89
N VAL A 104 2.69 -3.32 7.11
CA VAL A 104 2.64 -2.07 6.34
C VAL A 104 2.50 -0.88 7.31
N LEU A 105 1.66 -1.03 8.33
CA LEU A 105 1.54 -0.06 9.42
C LEU A 105 2.83 0.03 10.25
N ALA A 106 3.46 -1.10 10.54
CA ALA A 106 4.71 -1.16 11.32
C ALA A 106 5.84 -0.39 10.64
N ARG A 107 5.99 -0.57 9.32
CA ARG A 107 6.97 0.14 8.51
C ARG A 107 6.71 1.65 8.48
N ALA A 108 5.47 2.07 8.23
CA ALA A 108 5.13 3.49 8.20
C ALA A 108 5.31 4.17 9.56
N CYS A 109 4.95 3.46 10.64
CA CYS A 109 5.17 3.92 12.01
C CYS A 109 6.66 4.06 12.32
N ALA A 110 7.47 3.07 11.96
CA ALA A 110 8.92 3.13 12.11
C ALA A 110 9.53 4.31 11.35
N GLU A 111 9.13 4.53 10.10
CA GLU A 111 9.57 5.66 9.30
C GLU A 111 9.21 7.01 9.96
N LYS A 112 8.00 7.16 10.52
CA LYS A 112 7.63 8.38 11.26
C LYS A 112 8.41 8.56 12.56
N LEU A 113 8.65 7.49 13.32
CA LEU A 113 9.44 7.56 14.56
C LEU A 113 10.91 7.94 14.30
N VAL A 114 11.48 7.44 13.21
CA VAL A 114 12.84 7.82 12.77
C VAL A 114 12.86 9.27 12.30
N GLN A 115 11.89 9.71 11.49
CA GLN A 115 11.79 11.08 10.96
C GLN A 115 11.44 12.15 12.02
N ALA A 116 10.56 11.87 12.99
CA ALA A 116 10.08 12.84 13.97
C ALA A 116 11.19 13.42 14.85
N LYS A 117 12.25 12.65 15.14
CA LYS A 117 13.44 13.19 15.83
C LYS A 117 14.47 13.81 14.88
N SER A 118 14.49 13.48 13.60
CA SER A 118 15.29 14.25 12.62
C SER A 118 14.81 15.71 12.54
N ALA A 119 13.52 15.95 12.75
CA ALA A 119 12.95 17.30 12.88
C ALA A 119 13.15 17.94 14.26
N ALA A 120 13.35 17.15 15.33
CA ALA A 120 13.59 17.65 16.69
C ALA A 120 15.07 17.77 17.08
N VAL A 121 15.99 17.45 16.17
CA VAL A 121 17.45 17.58 16.33
C VAL A 121 17.99 18.81 15.58
N GLN A 122 17.14 19.54 14.84
CA GLN A 122 17.51 20.77 14.15
C GLN A 122 17.05 22.02 14.91
#